data_AF-A0A553L987-F1
#
_entry.id   AF-A0A553L987-F1
#
_cell.length_a   1.000
_cell.length_b   1.000
_cell.length_c   1.000
_cell.angle_alpha   90.00
_cell.angle_beta   90.00
_cell.angle_gamma   90.00
#
_symmetry.space_group_name_H-M   'P 1'
#
loop_
_entity.id
_entity.type
_entity.pdbx_description
1 polymer ?
#
loop_
_entity_poly.entity_id
_entity_poly.type
_entity_poly.pdbx_seq_one_letter_code
_entity_poly.pdbx_strand_id
1 'polypeptide(L)'
;MRVIVYLSVFLLTTVSAYSDAAFRCTGKITEIHLRHSGGVSIRSEGMWGGSSVGRDICNVSSEWNGVALETCKIWLSTALAAKARDIELSIQYTNDDYNCETMPTWTNAIKPHAIISK
;
A
#
# COMPACT_ATOMS: atom_id res chain seq x y z
N MET A 1 -52.14 -16.06 -37.82
CA MET A 1 -51.62 -16.03 -36.43
C MET A 1 -50.54 -17.11 -36.34
N ARG A 2 -49.26 -16.85 -36.13
CA ARG A 2 -48.66 -15.94 -35.15
C ARG A 2 -47.26 -15.53 -35.64
N VAL A 3 -47.09 -14.25 -36.00
CA VAL A 3 -45.77 -13.61 -36.02
C VAL A 3 -45.50 -13.26 -34.57
N ILE A 4 -44.77 -14.12 -33.85
CA ILE A 4 -44.35 -13.83 -32.48
C ILE A 4 -43.18 -12.86 -32.60
N VAL A 5 -43.50 -11.61 -32.32
CA VAL A 5 -42.63 -10.44 -32.33
C VAL A 5 -41.44 -10.71 -31.41
N TYR A 6 -40.26 -10.82 -32.01
CA TYR A 6 -38.98 -10.77 -31.31
C TYR A 6 -38.81 -9.34 -30.75
N LEU A 7 -39.35 -9.10 -29.56
CA LEU A 7 -39.19 -7.83 -28.86
C LEU A 7 -38.33 -8.05 -27.60
N SER A 8 -37.07 -7.66 -27.74
CA SER A 8 -36.35 -6.85 -26.75
C SER A 8 -36.40 -7.31 -25.28
N VAL A 9 -35.46 -8.19 -24.91
CA VAL A 9 -34.83 -8.09 -23.59
C VAL A 9 -33.32 -8.16 -23.84
N PHE A 10 -32.77 -7.02 -24.27
CA PHE A 10 -31.33 -6.79 -24.24
C PHE A 10 -30.96 -6.66 -22.76
N LEU A 11 -30.53 -7.79 -22.21
CA LEU A 11 -30.10 -7.93 -20.83
C LEU A 11 -28.83 -7.07 -20.67
N LEU A 12 -28.98 -5.82 -20.20
CA LEU A 12 -27.86 -5.00 -19.76
C LEU A 12 -27.25 -5.67 -18.53
N THR A 13 -26.29 -6.57 -18.76
CA THR A 13 -25.40 -7.06 -17.72
C THR A 13 -24.55 -5.88 -17.27
N THR A 14 -24.91 -5.30 -16.13
CA THR A 14 -24.10 -4.33 -15.41
C THR A 14 -22.79 -5.00 -15.04
N VAL A 15 -21.74 -4.74 -15.82
CA VAL A 15 -20.38 -5.13 -15.44
C VAL A 15 -20.01 -4.25 -14.24
N SER A 16 -20.13 -4.80 -13.04
CA SER A 16 -19.61 -4.17 -11.83
C SER A 16 -18.09 -4.07 -12.01
N ALA A 17 -17.60 -2.88 -12.36
CA ALA A 17 -16.19 -2.58 -12.28
C ALA A 17 -15.81 -2.58 -10.80
N TYR A 18 -15.20 -3.67 -10.33
CA TYR A 18 -14.53 -3.70 -9.04
C TYR A 18 -13.33 -2.75 -9.15
N SER A 19 -13.53 -1.50 -8.71
CA SER A 19 -12.43 -0.57 -8.51
C SER A 19 -11.81 -0.93 -7.17
N ASP A 20 -10.71 -1.69 -7.19
CA ASP A 20 -9.81 -1.84 -6.05
C ASP A 20 -9.24 -0.43 -5.76
N ALA A 21 -9.74 0.24 -4.72
CA ALA A 21 -9.49 1.66 -4.50
C ALA A 21 -8.07 1.84 -3.96
N ALA A 22 -7.10 1.89 -4.89
CA ALA A 22 -5.73 2.10 -4.52
C ALA A 22 -5.51 3.54 -3.99
N PHE A 23 -5.06 3.67 -2.75
CA PHE A 23 -4.69 4.95 -2.16
C PHE A 23 -3.18 5.05 -1.95
N ARG A 24 -2.65 6.28 -1.90
CA ARG A 24 -1.22 6.56 -1.73
C ARG A 24 -0.97 7.47 -0.55
N CYS A 25 -0.07 7.05 0.32
CA CYS A 25 0.42 7.83 1.44
C CYS A 25 1.81 8.35 1.11
N THR A 26 1.95 9.67 1.07
CA THR A 26 3.19 10.32 0.63
C THR A 26 3.71 11.23 1.72
N GLY A 27 5.01 11.16 1.97
CA GLY A 27 5.67 12.07 2.90
C GLY A 27 7.16 11.78 3.01
N LYS A 28 7.86 12.64 3.72
CA LYS A 28 9.28 12.44 4.05
C LYS A 28 9.45 11.40 5.15
N ILE A 29 10.51 10.62 5.07
CA ILE A 29 10.84 9.62 6.08
C ILE A 29 11.59 10.28 7.22
N THR A 30 11.03 10.23 8.43
CA THR A 30 11.71 10.68 9.64
C THR A 30 12.68 9.59 10.13
N GLU A 31 12.20 8.35 10.24
CA GLU A 31 13.01 7.22 10.72
C GLU A 31 12.74 5.92 9.95
N ILE A 32 13.77 5.08 9.90
CA ILE A 32 13.68 3.70 9.42
C ILE A 32 14.17 2.82 10.55
N HIS A 33 13.35 1.87 10.98
CA HIS A 33 13.68 0.91 12.02
C HIS A 33 13.95 -0.43 11.35
N LEU A 34 15.15 -0.97 11.52
CA LEU A 34 15.49 -2.33 11.15
C LEU A 34 15.72 -3.12 12.44
N ARG A 35 14.81 -4.05 12.74
CA ARG A 35 14.89 -4.88 13.95
C ARG A 35 15.81 -6.07 13.73
N HIS A 36 16.35 -6.62 14.81
CA HIS A 36 17.16 -7.86 14.79
C HIS A 36 16.43 -9.04 14.11
N SER A 37 15.10 -9.08 14.19
CA SER A 37 14.28 -10.09 13.51
C SER A 37 14.12 -9.87 11.99
N GLY A 38 14.78 -8.87 11.42
CA GLY A 38 14.64 -8.46 10.02
C GLY A 38 13.44 -7.56 9.73
N GLY A 39 12.57 -7.28 10.72
CA GLY A 39 11.42 -6.41 10.51
C GLY A 39 11.82 -4.98 10.16
N VAL A 40 11.22 -4.43 9.11
CA VAL A 40 11.43 -3.07 8.63
C VAL A 40 10.20 -2.22 8.89
N SER A 41 10.38 -1.10 9.59
CA SER A 41 9.33 -0.09 9.79
C SER A 41 9.79 1.28 9.31
N ILE A 42 8.83 2.08 8.85
CA ILE A 42 9.03 3.47 8.48
C ILE A 42 8.22 4.37 9.41
N ARG A 43 8.84 5.46 9.86
CA ARG A 43 8.19 6.55 10.60
C ARG A 43 8.21 7.82 9.76
N SER A 44 7.09 8.52 9.70
CA SER A 44 6.94 9.78 8.98
C SER A 44 5.91 10.63 9.68
N GLU A 45 6.20 11.91 9.89
CA GLU A 45 5.25 12.85 10.48
C GLU A 45 4.17 13.31 9.50
N GLY A 46 4.40 13.20 8.18
CA GLY A 46 3.47 13.69 7.16
C GLY A 46 2.71 12.60 6.40
N MET A 47 3.27 11.38 6.33
CA MET A 47 2.74 10.34 5.44
C MET A 47 1.40 9.75 5.90
N TRP A 48 1.18 9.66 7.21
CA TRP A 48 -0.01 9.02 7.81
C TRP A 48 -0.79 9.98 8.70
N GLY A 49 -1.28 11.08 8.12
CA GLY A 49 -2.20 11.99 8.80
C GLY A 49 -1.62 12.71 10.02
N GLY A 50 -0.33 13.06 10.01
CA GLY A 50 0.30 13.71 11.18
C GLY A 50 0.80 12.75 12.26
N SER A 51 0.56 11.43 12.12
CA SER A 51 0.95 10.45 13.12
C SER A 51 2.46 10.27 13.16
N SER A 52 3.08 10.53 14.31
CA SER A 52 4.51 10.25 14.53
C SER A 52 4.80 8.75 14.71
N VAL A 53 3.80 7.87 14.58
CA VAL A 53 3.90 6.42 14.85
C VAL A 53 4.36 5.66 13.59
N GLY A 54 5.20 4.63 13.75
CA GLY A 54 5.75 3.86 12.63
C GLY A 54 4.85 2.73 12.13
N ARG A 55 5.01 2.36 10.85
CA ARG A 55 4.30 1.25 10.19
C ARG A 55 5.29 0.18 9.75
N ASP A 56 4.99 -1.08 10.01
CA ASP A 56 5.75 -2.20 9.44
C ASP A 56 5.46 -2.29 7.94
N ILE A 57 6.52 -2.41 7.15
CA ILE A 57 6.46 -2.37 5.68
C ILE A 57 6.78 -3.74 5.10
N CYS A 58 7.74 -4.46 5.69
CA CYS A 58 8.18 -5.79 5.26
C CYS A 58 9.19 -6.41 6.24
N ASN A 59 9.76 -7.57 5.91
CA ASN A 59 10.84 -8.23 6.65
C ASN A 59 12.01 -8.65 5.72
N VAL A 60 13.25 -8.32 6.08
CA VAL A 60 14.49 -8.64 5.32
C VAL A 60 15.15 -9.96 5.74
N SER A 61 14.44 -10.81 6.49
CA SER A 61 14.90 -12.13 6.92
C SER A 61 13.87 -13.24 6.67
N SER A 62 12.61 -12.90 6.41
CA SER A 62 11.55 -13.85 6.05
C SER A 62 10.49 -13.19 5.16
N GLU A 63 9.63 -13.98 4.54
CA GLU A 63 8.41 -13.44 3.92
C GLU A 63 7.52 -12.80 5.00
N TRP A 64 6.88 -11.68 4.68
CA TRP A 64 5.94 -10.99 5.57
C TRP A 64 4.67 -10.59 4.82
N ASN A 65 3.51 -11.15 5.21
CA ASN A 65 2.22 -10.88 4.57
C ASN A 65 2.20 -11.13 3.04
N GLY A 66 3.07 -12.00 2.51
CA GLY A 66 3.22 -12.22 1.07
C GLY A 66 4.19 -11.25 0.38
N VAL A 67 4.88 -10.38 1.13
CA VAL A 67 6.03 -9.62 0.63
C VAL A 67 7.27 -10.50 0.72
N ALA A 68 7.84 -10.84 -0.43
CA ALA A 68 9.05 -11.63 -0.51
C ALA A 68 10.27 -10.89 0.08
N LEU A 69 11.21 -11.66 0.60
CA LEU A 69 12.48 -11.19 1.18
C LEU A 69 13.22 -10.20 0.26
N GLU A 70 13.41 -10.56 -1.00
CA GLU A 70 14.16 -9.75 -1.97
C GLU A 70 13.43 -8.45 -2.30
N THR A 71 12.10 -8.48 -2.41
CA THR A 71 11.27 -7.29 -2.53
C THR A 71 11.46 -6.36 -1.35
N CYS A 72 11.51 -6.89 -0.12
CA CYS A 72 11.73 -6.09 1.07
C CYS A 72 13.10 -5.41 1.08
N LYS A 73 14.17 -6.11 0.68
CA LYS A 73 15.52 -5.54 0.59
C LYS A 73 15.58 -4.38 -0.41
N ILE A 74 14.90 -4.53 -1.55
CA ILE A 74 14.79 -3.47 -2.57
C ILE A 74 14.03 -2.28 -1.99
N TRP A 75 12.87 -2.50 -1.37
CA TRP A 75 12.07 -1.45 -0.74
C TRP A 75 12.83 -0.71 0.36
N LEU A 76 13.57 -1.43 1.21
CA LEU A 76 14.42 -0.83 2.23
C LEU A 76 15.51 0.05 1.59
N SER A 77 16.14 -0.41 0.51
CA SER A 77 17.14 0.37 -0.22
C SER A 77 16.54 1.65 -0.81
N THR A 78 15.34 1.57 -1.40
CA THR A 78 14.61 2.74 -1.90
C THR A 78 14.27 3.73 -0.77
N ALA A 79 13.80 3.24 0.37
CA ALA A 79 13.49 4.07 1.53
C ALA A 79 14.74 4.75 2.10
N LEU A 80 15.86 4.01 2.22
CA LEU A 80 17.15 4.57 2.65
C LEU A 80 17.63 5.67 1.70
N ALA A 81 17.52 5.46 0.39
CA ALA A 81 17.88 6.46 -0.61
C ALA A 81 16.99 7.71 -0.53
N ALA A 82 15.68 7.53 -0.36
CA ALA A 82 14.75 8.65 -0.20
C ALA A 82 15.05 9.47 1.07
N LYS A 83 15.32 8.78 2.19
CA LYS A 83 15.73 9.42 3.45
C LYS A 83 17.06 10.17 3.30
N ALA A 84 18.07 9.55 2.68
CA ALA A 84 19.38 10.16 2.49
C ALA A 84 19.33 11.42 1.61
N ARG A 85 18.39 11.48 0.67
CA ARG A 85 18.16 12.63 -0.22
C ARG A 85 17.17 13.65 0.33
N ASP A 86 16.56 13.39 1.49
CA ASP A 86 15.49 14.20 2.07
C ASP A 86 14.33 14.48 1.09
N ILE A 87 13.94 13.47 0.31
CA ILE A 87 12.82 13.52 -0.64
C ILE A 87 11.62 12.73 -0.13
N GLU A 88 10.46 12.98 -0.73
CA GLU A 88 9.25 12.24 -0.42
C GLU A 88 9.31 10.79 -0.93
N LEU A 89 8.83 9.87 -0.10
CA LEU A 89 8.49 8.52 -0.48
C LEU A 89 6.96 8.40 -0.56
N SER A 90 6.45 7.70 -1.58
CA SER A 90 5.04 7.36 -1.70
C SER A 90 4.83 5.87 -1.54
N ILE A 91 3.92 5.47 -0.66
CA ILE A 91 3.54 4.08 -0.42
C ILE A 91 2.12 3.88 -0.91
N GLN A 92 1.94 2.93 -1.84
CA GLN A 92 0.63 2.57 -2.37
C GLN A 92 0.06 1.37 -1.63
N TYR A 93 -1.24 1.41 -1.36
CA TYR A 93 -2.05 0.33 -0.81
C TYR A 93 -3.23 0.06 -1.74
N THR A 94 -3.77 -1.17 -1.72
CA THR A 94 -4.90 -1.63 -2.54
C THR A 94 -5.96 -2.25 -1.64
N ASN A 95 -6.41 -1.49 -0.64
CA ASN A 95 -7.44 -1.93 0.29
C ASN A 95 -8.38 -0.75 0.54
N ASP A 96 -9.67 -1.04 0.65
CA ASP A 96 -10.71 0.00 0.70
C ASP A 96 -11.15 0.32 2.15
N ASP A 97 -10.66 -0.44 3.14
CA ASP A 97 -11.02 -0.29 4.56
C ASP A 97 -10.24 0.83 5.26
N TYR A 98 -9.16 1.31 4.64
CA TYR A 98 -8.23 2.27 5.24
C TYR A 98 -7.92 3.45 4.32
N ASN A 99 -7.37 4.50 4.92
CA ASN A 99 -6.72 5.60 4.24
C ASN A 99 -5.43 5.97 4.99
N CYS A 100 -4.76 7.05 4.58
CA CYS A 100 -3.50 7.44 5.22
C CYS A 100 -3.65 7.86 6.68
N GLU A 101 -4.81 8.38 7.08
CA GLU A 101 -5.09 8.79 8.45
C GLU A 101 -5.50 7.61 9.34
N THR A 102 -6.20 6.62 8.78
CA THR A 102 -6.71 5.45 9.51
C THR A 102 -5.81 4.21 9.44
N MET A 103 -4.65 4.31 8.79
CA MET A 103 -3.70 3.21 8.60
C MET A 103 -3.30 2.57 9.94
N PRO A 104 -3.49 1.25 10.15
CA PRO A 104 -3.05 0.56 11.37
C PRO A 104 -1.55 0.70 11.62
N THR A 105 -1.12 0.69 12.88
CA THR A 105 0.27 0.93 13.29
C THR A 105 1.08 -0.35 13.49
N TRP A 106 2.41 -0.24 13.37
CA TRP A 106 3.37 -1.29 13.72
C TRP A 106 3.02 -2.64 13.09
N THR A 107 2.94 -3.70 13.89
CA THR A 107 2.68 -5.07 13.46
C THR A 107 1.28 -5.28 12.89
N ASN A 108 0.35 -4.35 13.14
CA ASN A 108 -1.00 -4.39 12.57
C ASN A 108 -1.06 -3.70 11.20
N ALA A 109 0.02 -3.05 10.76
CA ALA A 109 0.08 -2.39 9.47
C ALA A 109 -0.22 -3.37 8.34
N ILE A 110 -1.02 -2.93 7.38
CA ILE A 110 -1.26 -3.69 6.16
C ILE A 110 -0.04 -3.60 5.25
N LYS A 111 0.16 -4.63 4.43
CA LYS A 111 1.28 -4.62 3.49
C LYS A 111 1.13 -3.52 2.44
N PRO A 112 2.22 -2.85 2.06
CA PRO A 112 2.26 -2.08 0.83
C PRO A 112 1.96 -2.94 -0.39
N HIS A 113 1.31 -2.36 -1.37
CA HIS A 113 1.31 -2.85 -2.74
C HIS A 113 2.60 -2.44 -3.46
N ALA A 114 3.04 -1.18 -3.27
CA ALA A 114 4.24 -0.66 -3.89
C ALA A 114 4.91 0.46 -3.07
N ILE A 115 6.23 0.57 -3.22
CA ILE A 115 7.06 1.65 -2.69
C ILE A 115 7.62 2.46 -3.87
N ILE A 116 7.38 3.77 -3.87
CA ILE A 116 7.67 4.67 -5.00
C ILE A 116 8.50 5.85 -4.48
N SER A 117 9.72 6.02 -5.01
CA SER A 117 10.50 7.25 -4.81
C SER A 117 10.00 8.33 -5.76
N LYS A 118 9.81 9.56 -5.25
CA LYS A 118 9.61 10.75 -6.10
C LYS A 118 10.93 11.42 -6.44
#